data_AF-A0A8T5D6U5-F1
#
_entry.id   AF-A0A8T5D6U5-F1
#
_cell.length_a   1.000
_cell.length_b   1.000
_cell.length_c   1.000
_cell.angle_alpha   90.00
_cell.angle_beta   90.00
_cell.angle_gamma   90.00
#
_symmetry.space_group_name_H-M   'P 1'
#
loop_
_entity.id
_entity.type
_entity.pdbx_description
1 polymer ?
#
loop_
_entity_poly.entity_id
_entity_poly.type
_entity_poly.pdbx_seq_one_letter_code
_entity_poly.pdbx_strand_id
1 'polypeptide(L)'
;MVKYTKLEHPGGIYIYRTHKDKIKSLCGEKFPELEKFMNKMFENCPDSYFGSGPRGSALKFNTSHETIELNGHRVCKLAKDGLEINSERFKCNHSKVQLHMLENDHDTVAIEVPIWLNSDEIPNYEKIFKSNEPLTGHIDVLGVEDGKIWVWDYKPNAHKEKYADTQVYFYALMLSKRTGISLENFRCGYFDWDRAYMFKPEPVETKKLFNEDLTKF
;
A
#
# COMPACT_ATOMS: atom_id res chain seq x y z
N MET A 1 2.34 21.12 -4.37
CA MET A 1 1.23 21.00 -5.36
C MET A 1 0.84 19.54 -5.51
N VAL A 2 -0.46 19.24 -5.36
CA VAL A 2 -1.02 17.89 -5.55
C VAL A 2 -1.36 17.66 -7.03
N LYS A 3 -0.89 16.55 -7.61
CA LYS A 3 -1.27 16.06 -8.94
C LYS A 3 -2.21 14.86 -8.77
N TYR A 4 -3.22 14.72 -9.61
CA TYR A 4 -4.14 13.58 -9.56
C TYR A 4 -4.58 13.09 -10.95
N THR A 5 -5.00 11.83 -11.02
CA THR A 5 -5.73 11.24 -12.14
C THR A 5 -6.79 10.27 -11.60
N LYS A 6 -7.78 9.93 -12.42
CA LYS A 6 -8.80 8.94 -12.09
C LYS A 6 -8.46 7.63 -12.79
N LEU A 7 -8.55 6.53 -12.06
CA LEU A 7 -8.35 5.17 -12.54
C LEU A 7 -9.64 4.38 -12.30
N GLU A 8 -10.26 3.91 -13.39
CA GLU A 8 -11.52 3.19 -13.35
C GLU A 8 -11.25 1.68 -13.39
N HIS A 9 -11.12 1.06 -12.22
CA HIS A 9 -10.78 -0.35 -12.10
C HIS A 9 -11.92 -1.14 -11.43
N PRO A 10 -11.99 -2.46 -11.61
CA PRO A 10 -12.88 -3.34 -10.85
C PRO A 10 -12.77 -3.11 -9.33
N GLY A 11 -13.85 -2.57 -8.74
CA GLY A 11 -13.90 -2.18 -7.34
C GLY A 11 -14.25 -0.72 -7.11
N GLY A 12 -14.09 0.14 -8.11
CA GLY A 12 -14.53 1.53 -8.06
C GLY A 12 -13.64 2.51 -8.84
N ILE A 13 -13.86 3.79 -8.56
CA ILE A 13 -13.02 4.87 -9.09
C ILE A 13 -11.94 5.16 -8.05
N TYR A 14 -10.70 4.84 -8.40
CA TYR A 14 -9.52 5.13 -7.59
C TYR A 14 -8.95 6.46 -8.04
N ILE A 15 -8.76 7.40 -7.12
CA ILE A 15 -8.22 8.73 -7.47
C ILE A 15 -6.78 8.79 -7.02
N TYR A 16 -5.89 8.30 -7.88
CA TYR A 16 -4.45 8.34 -7.67
C TYR A 16 -3.98 9.78 -7.52
N ARG A 17 -3.30 10.09 -6.41
CA ARG A 17 -2.73 11.43 -6.17
C ARG A 17 -1.31 11.37 -5.64
N THR A 18 -0.54 12.40 -5.96
CA THR A 18 0.82 12.62 -5.47
C THR A 18 1.04 14.06 -5.04
N HIS A 19 1.91 14.28 -4.05
CA HIS A 19 2.34 15.62 -3.66
C HIS A 19 3.76 15.91 -4.18
N LYS A 20 3.86 16.67 -5.26
CA LYS A 20 5.11 16.89 -6.02
C LYS A 20 6.28 17.37 -5.14
N ASP A 21 6.03 18.35 -4.28
CA ASP A 21 7.10 18.97 -3.49
C ASP A 21 7.60 18.03 -2.38
N LYS A 22 6.70 17.20 -1.83
CA LYS A 22 7.05 16.21 -0.79
C LYS A 22 7.85 15.08 -1.43
N ILE A 23 7.44 14.62 -2.61
CA ILE A 23 8.21 13.62 -3.39
C ILE A 23 9.62 14.14 -3.69
N LYS A 24 9.74 15.37 -4.20
CA LYS A 24 11.06 15.93 -4.50
C LYS A 24 11.94 16.02 -3.25
N SER A 25 11.36 16.45 -2.12
CA SER A 25 12.08 16.63 -0.86
C SER A 25 12.45 15.31 -0.16
N LEU A 26 11.57 14.30 -0.21
CA LEU A 26 11.72 13.07 0.58
C LEU A 26 12.26 11.90 -0.25
N CYS A 27 11.96 11.86 -1.55
CA CYS A 27 12.35 10.79 -2.45
C CYS A 27 13.50 11.17 -3.39
N GLY A 28 13.62 12.45 -3.80
CA GLY A 28 14.45 12.82 -4.97
C GLY A 28 15.90 12.32 -4.93
N GLU A 29 16.57 12.46 -3.78
CA GLU A 29 17.96 11.96 -3.63
C GLU A 29 18.01 10.49 -3.20
N LYS A 30 17.09 10.07 -2.31
CA LYS A 30 17.18 8.78 -1.62
C LYS A 30 16.48 7.62 -2.37
N PHE A 31 15.35 7.91 -3.00
CA PHE A 31 14.49 6.97 -3.69
C PHE A 31 14.07 7.51 -5.08
N PRO A 32 15.03 7.84 -5.97
CA PRO A 32 14.72 8.41 -7.29
C PRO A 32 13.83 7.48 -8.14
N GLU A 33 13.97 6.16 -7.99
CA GLU A 33 13.13 5.20 -8.71
C GLU A 33 11.67 5.21 -8.21
N LEU A 34 11.43 5.55 -6.94
CA LEU A 34 10.07 5.71 -6.42
C LEU A 34 9.41 6.96 -7.03
N GLU A 35 10.14 8.08 -7.10
CA GLU A 35 9.67 9.29 -7.79
C GLU A 35 9.36 9.02 -9.26
N LYS A 36 10.27 8.35 -9.99
CA LYS A 36 10.06 7.97 -11.39
C LYS A 36 8.81 7.10 -11.56
N PHE A 37 8.65 6.08 -10.72
CA PHE A 37 7.48 5.20 -10.75
C PHE A 37 6.19 5.99 -10.57
N MET A 38 6.10 6.83 -9.53
CA MET A 38 4.91 7.63 -9.25
C MET A 38 4.57 8.57 -10.42
N ASN A 39 5.57 9.24 -11.00
CA ASN A 39 5.34 10.11 -12.16
C ASN A 39 4.85 9.33 -13.38
N LYS A 40 5.43 8.15 -13.64
CA LYS A 40 5.05 7.28 -14.75
C LYS A 40 3.59 6.80 -14.67
N MET A 41 3.04 6.59 -13.47
CA MET A 41 1.65 6.13 -13.31
C MET A 41 0.60 7.16 -13.75
N PHE A 42 0.96 8.44 -13.89
CA PHE A 42 0.07 9.43 -14.52
C PHE A 42 0.04 9.34 -16.04
N GLU A 43 1.05 8.75 -16.65
CA GLU A 43 1.24 8.73 -18.10
C GLU A 43 0.90 7.35 -18.69
N ASN A 44 1.32 6.30 -17.99
CA ASN A 44 1.30 4.92 -18.47
C ASN A 44 0.98 3.94 -17.33
N CYS A 45 -0.19 4.10 -16.70
CA CYS A 45 -0.75 3.08 -15.82
C CYS A 45 -1.15 1.86 -16.67
N PRO A 46 -0.76 0.61 -16.31
CA PRO A 46 -1.16 -0.57 -17.08
C PRO A 46 -2.59 -1.00 -16.70
N ASP A 47 -3.58 -0.18 -17.06
CA ASP A 47 -4.99 -0.35 -16.65
C ASP A 47 -5.55 -1.75 -16.98
N SER A 48 -5.07 -2.37 -18.07
CA SER A 48 -5.48 -3.72 -18.46
C SER A 48 -5.17 -4.80 -17.42
N TYR A 49 -4.16 -4.61 -16.57
CA TYR A 49 -3.82 -5.56 -15.51
C TYR A 49 -4.85 -5.56 -14.38
N PHE A 50 -5.56 -4.45 -14.20
CA PHE A 50 -6.51 -4.30 -13.11
C PHE A 50 -7.90 -4.83 -13.48
N GLY A 51 -8.16 -5.13 -14.75
CA GLY A 51 -9.46 -5.55 -15.27
C GLY A 51 -9.93 -6.93 -14.81
N SER A 52 -8.99 -7.82 -14.46
CA SER A 52 -9.24 -9.18 -13.99
C SER A 52 -8.16 -9.63 -12.99
N GLY A 53 -8.26 -10.85 -12.48
CA GLY A 53 -7.27 -11.43 -11.59
C GLY A 53 -7.49 -11.21 -10.09
N PRO A 54 -6.56 -11.72 -9.29
CA PRO A 54 -6.62 -11.58 -7.84
C PRO A 54 -6.34 -10.12 -7.43
N ARG A 55 -7.04 -9.66 -6.39
CA ARG A 55 -6.80 -8.35 -5.76
C ARG A 55 -6.12 -8.54 -4.41
N GLY A 56 -5.10 -7.75 -4.12
CA GLY A 56 -4.37 -7.79 -2.84
C GLY A 56 -5.29 -7.60 -1.62
N SER A 57 -6.32 -6.77 -1.75
CA SER A 57 -7.32 -6.55 -0.70
C SER A 57 -8.30 -7.71 -0.48
N ALA A 58 -8.31 -8.70 -1.37
CA ALA A 58 -9.16 -9.89 -1.27
C ALA A 58 -8.40 -11.12 -0.74
N LEU A 59 -7.09 -11.02 -0.48
CA LEU A 59 -6.28 -12.12 0.03
C LEU A 59 -6.68 -12.47 1.46
N LYS A 60 -6.81 -13.78 1.74
CA LYS A 60 -7.26 -14.32 3.04
C LYS A 60 -6.37 -15.47 3.49
N PHE A 61 -5.10 -15.16 3.72
CA PHE A 61 -4.13 -16.04 4.34
C PHE A 61 -3.15 -15.20 5.15
N ASN A 62 -2.38 -15.81 6.05
CA ASN A 62 -1.42 -15.09 6.89
C ASN A 62 -0.02 -15.18 6.28
N THR A 63 0.75 -14.10 6.43
CA THR A 63 2.14 -14.03 5.94
C THR A 63 3.17 -14.27 7.03
N SER A 64 2.72 -14.64 8.24
CA SER A 64 3.53 -14.94 9.44
C SER A 64 4.40 -13.78 9.94
N HIS A 65 4.19 -12.56 9.45
CA HIS A 65 4.89 -11.39 9.96
C HIS A 65 4.48 -11.11 11.41
N GLU A 66 5.49 -10.93 12.26
CA GLU A 66 5.26 -10.40 13.61
C GLU A 66 4.85 -8.93 13.50
N THR A 67 3.63 -8.66 13.96
CA THR A 67 3.05 -7.32 13.95
C THR A 67 3.14 -6.72 15.35
N ILE A 68 3.62 -5.47 15.43
CA ILE A 68 3.69 -4.70 16.67
C ILE A 68 2.69 -3.54 16.64
N GLU A 69 2.03 -3.29 17.77
CA GLU A 69 1.18 -2.11 17.94
C GLU A 69 2.04 -0.88 18.23
N LEU A 70 1.77 0.20 17.49
CA LEU A 70 2.46 1.48 17.63
C LEU A 70 1.61 2.45 18.45
N ASN A 71 1.89 2.50 19.76
CA ASN A 71 1.20 3.40 20.67
C ASN A 71 1.50 4.87 20.31
N GLY A 72 0.45 5.63 20.00
CA GLY A 72 0.55 7.08 19.76
C GLY A 72 1.15 7.47 18.40
N HIS A 73 1.19 6.56 17.42
CA HIS A 73 1.68 6.90 16.09
C HIS A 73 0.82 7.99 15.43
N ARG A 74 1.45 8.93 14.71
CA ARG A 74 0.75 10.12 14.16
C ARG A 74 -0.37 9.78 13.18
N VAL A 75 -0.28 8.63 12.50
CA VAL A 75 -1.28 8.17 11.52
C VAL A 75 -2.67 8.02 12.15
N CYS A 76 -2.76 7.67 13.43
CA CYS A 76 -4.04 7.61 14.15
C CYS A 76 -4.66 9.00 14.34
N LYS A 77 -3.83 9.98 14.74
CA LYS A 77 -4.28 11.37 14.86
C LYS A 77 -4.71 11.92 13.50
N LEU A 78 -3.94 11.67 12.44
CA LEU A 78 -4.27 12.10 11.08
C LEU A 78 -5.56 11.44 10.57
N ALA A 79 -5.79 10.16 10.89
CA ALA A 79 -7.06 9.50 10.58
C ALA A 79 -8.23 10.16 11.32
N LYS A 80 -8.08 10.42 12.62
CA LYS A 80 -9.11 11.08 13.42
C LYS A 80 -9.45 12.47 12.86
N ASP A 81 -8.43 13.31 12.66
CA ASP A 81 -8.59 14.67 12.14
C ASP A 81 -9.19 14.64 10.73
N GLY A 82 -8.77 13.70 9.87
CA GLY A 82 -9.31 13.53 8.53
C GLY A 82 -10.79 13.13 8.52
N LEU A 83 -11.21 12.21 9.38
CA LEU A 83 -12.62 11.81 9.52
C LEU A 83 -13.51 12.98 9.96
N GLU A 84 -13.01 13.84 10.84
CA GLU A 84 -13.72 15.02 11.35
C GLU A 84 -13.78 16.15 10.32
N ILE A 85 -12.62 16.60 9.83
CA ILE A 85 -12.50 17.75 8.92
C ILE A 85 -13.20 17.48 7.59
N ASN A 86 -13.08 16.26 7.05
CA ASN A 86 -13.69 15.90 5.77
C ASN A 86 -15.05 15.21 5.93
N SER A 87 -15.67 15.26 7.11
CA SER A 87 -16.94 14.58 7.43
C SER A 87 -18.05 14.88 6.42
N GLU A 88 -18.23 16.16 6.08
CA GLU A 88 -19.23 16.65 5.11
C GLU A 88 -18.72 16.64 3.66
N ARG A 89 -17.40 16.64 3.46
CA ARG A 89 -16.79 16.72 2.11
C ARG A 89 -16.85 15.40 1.36
N PHE A 90 -16.71 14.27 2.06
CA PHE A 90 -16.70 12.94 1.45
C PHE A 90 -17.62 11.97 2.19
N LYS A 91 -18.22 11.03 1.45
CA LYS A 91 -18.99 9.94 2.06
C LYS A 91 -18.10 8.79 2.56
N CYS A 92 -17.05 8.45 1.81
CA CYS A 92 -16.17 7.33 2.12
C CYS A 92 -15.10 7.73 3.15
N ASN A 93 -14.93 6.94 4.21
CA ASN A 93 -13.91 7.17 5.23
C ASN A 93 -12.48 7.11 4.68
N HIS A 94 -12.20 6.24 3.70
CA HIS A 94 -10.88 6.20 3.05
C HIS A 94 -10.54 7.55 2.42
N SER A 95 -11.46 8.12 1.62
CA SER A 95 -11.24 9.42 0.97
C SER A 95 -11.06 10.55 1.99
N LYS A 96 -11.75 10.51 3.14
CA LYS A 96 -11.58 11.47 4.24
C LYS A 96 -10.17 11.45 4.80
N VAL A 97 -9.68 10.26 5.13
CA VAL A 97 -8.38 10.04 5.78
C VAL A 97 -7.23 10.27 4.80
N GLN A 98 -7.24 9.58 3.66
CA GLN A 98 -6.16 9.62 2.68
C GLN A 98 -5.89 11.04 2.18
N LEU A 99 -6.94 11.80 1.80
CA LEU A 99 -6.74 13.16 1.31
C LEU A 99 -6.25 14.09 2.43
N HIS A 100 -6.78 13.94 3.64
CA HIS A 100 -6.30 14.72 4.78
C HIS A 100 -4.82 14.47 5.05
N MET A 101 -4.38 13.21 5.04
CA MET A 101 -2.97 12.85 5.16
C MET A 101 -2.12 13.46 4.04
N LEU A 102 -2.53 13.30 2.78
CA LEU A 102 -1.78 13.87 1.66
C LEU A 102 -1.65 15.39 1.72
N GLU A 103 -2.66 16.10 2.22
CA GLU A 103 -2.65 17.56 2.34
C GLU A 103 -1.87 18.04 3.58
N ASN A 104 -1.98 17.35 4.73
CA ASN A 104 -1.58 17.89 6.03
C ASN A 104 -0.41 17.15 6.69
N ASP A 105 -0.10 15.91 6.30
CA ASP A 105 1.04 15.17 6.82
C ASP A 105 2.27 15.42 5.95
N HIS A 106 3.39 15.80 6.57
CA HIS A 106 4.63 16.09 5.87
C HIS A 106 5.15 14.87 5.09
N ASP A 107 5.00 13.68 5.66
CA ASP A 107 5.64 12.46 5.17
C ASP A 107 4.79 11.71 4.14
N THR A 108 3.49 11.98 4.07
CA THR A 108 2.60 11.38 3.06
C THR A 108 2.85 11.97 1.68
N VAL A 109 3.31 11.13 0.76
CA VAL A 109 3.72 11.54 -0.60
C VAL A 109 2.70 11.17 -1.68
N ALA A 110 1.92 10.10 -1.47
CA ALA A 110 0.94 9.63 -2.45
C ALA A 110 -0.20 8.84 -1.80
N ILE A 111 -1.34 8.76 -2.49
CA ILE A 111 -2.51 7.95 -2.12
C ILE A 111 -3.10 7.27 -3.35
N GLU A 112 -3.77 6.14 -3.14
CA GLU A 112 -4.38 5.31 -4.19
C GLU A 112 -3.37 4.93 -5.29
N VAL A 113 -2.18 4.46 -4.89
CA VAL A 113 -1.06 4.19 -5.81
C VAL A 113 -1.29 2.83 -6.51
N PRO A 114 -1.47 2.78 -7.84
CA PRO A 114 -1.69 1.52 -8.54
C PRO A 114 -0.40 0.68 -8.56
N ILE A 115 -0.53 -0.59 -8.24
CA ILE A 115 0.59 -1.54 -8.16
C ILE A 115 0.15 -2.93 -8.62
N TRP A 116 1.11 -3.72 -9.13
CA TRP A 116 0.86 -5.07 -9.61
C TRP A 116 2.07 -6.01 -9.46
N LEU A 117 1.79 -7.31 -9.45
CA LEU A 117 2.76 -8.41 -9.52
C LEU A 117 2.36 -9.36 -10.66
N ASN A 118 3.25 -9.58 -11.61
CA ASN A 118 3.02 -10.58 -12.64
C ASN A 118 3.29 -12.00 -12.11
N SER A 119 2.65 -12.99 -12.73
CA SER A 119 2.66 -14.37 -12.26
C SER A 119 4.04 -15.05 -12.33
N ASP A 120 4.92 -14.57 -13.19
CA ASP A 120 6.29 -15.05 -13.37
C ASP A 120 7.30 -14.43 -12.37
N GLU A 121 6.90 -13.43 -11.59
CA GLU A 121 7.82 -12.67 -10.72
C GLU A 121 8.09 -13.32 -9.36
N ILE A 122 7.29 -14.31 -8.99
CA ILE A 122 7.44 -15.13 -7.79
C ILE A 122 7.13 -16.59 -8.10
N PRO A 123 7.83 -17.54 -7.46
CA PRO A 123 7.52 -18.96 -7.62
C PRO A 123 6.17 -19.29 -6.97
N ASN A 124 5.54 -20.38 -7.42
CA ASN A 124 4.27 -20.88 -6.88
C ASN A 124 3.10 -19.89 -6.94
N TYR A 125 3.17 -18.87 -7.80
CA TYR A 125 2.14 -17.84 -7.95
C TYR A 125 0.73 -18.42 -8.12
N GLU A 126 0.56 -19.31 -9.11
CA GLU A 126 -0.73 -19.94 -9.38
C GLU A 126 -1.26 -20.71 -8.16
N LYS A 127 -0.37 -21.33 -7.39
CA LYS A 127 -0.75 -22.06 -6.18
C LYS A 127 -1.26 -21.13 -5.08
N ILE A 128 -0.62 -19.97 -4.91
CA ILE A 128 -0.94 -18.98 -3.89
C ILE A 128 -2.23 -18.24 -4.25
N PHE A 129 -2.36 -17.76 -5.49
CA PHE A 129 -3.46 -16.87 -5.90
C PHE A 129 -4.57 -17.55 -6.70
N LYS A 130 -4.40 -18.83 -7.05
CA LYS A 130 -5.36 -19.60 -7.87
C LYS A 130 -5.67 -18.91 -9.20
N SER A 131 -4.69 -18.22 -9.76
CA SER A 131 -4.77 -17.49 -11.02
C SER A 131 -3.38 -17.32 -11.62
N ASN A 132 -3.31 -17.12 -12.94
CA ASN A 132 -2.10 -16.70 -13.66
C ASN A 132 -2.15 -15.24 -14.13
N GLU A 133 -3.27 -14.55 -13.87
CA GLU A 133 -3.40 -13.11 -14.12
C GLU A 133 -2.66 -12.30 -13.05
N PRO A 134 -2.23 -11.05 -13.35
CA PRO A 134 -1.51 -10.22 -12.39
C PRO A 134 -2.28 -9.97 -11.08
N LEU A 135 -1.57 -9.98 -9.96
CA LEU A 135 -2.09 -9.58 -8.67
C LEU A 135 -2.04 -8.07 -8.66
N THR A 136 -3.16 -7.43 -8.31
CA THR A 136 -3.25 -5.96 -8.37
C THR A 136 -3.71 -5.35 -7.05
N GLY A 137 -3.44 -4.06 -6.89
CA GLY A 137 -3.92 -3.29 -5.75
C GLY A 137 -3.69 -1.80 -5.92
N HIS A 138 -4.28 -1.06 -4.98
CA HIS A 138 -4.00 0.35 -4.79
C HIS A 138 -3.53 0.55 -3.36
N ILE A 139 -2.37 1.19 -3.19
CA ILE A 139 -1.88 1.55 -1.85
C ILE A 139 -2.68 2.73 -1.36
N ASP A 140 -3.39 2.57 -0.25
CA ASP A 140 -4.17 3.65 0.37
C ASP A 140 -3.32 4.88 0.63
N VAL A 141 -2.20 4.71 1.36
CA VAL A 141 -1.29 5.79 1.73
C VAL A 141 0.15 5.35 1.60
N LEU A 142 0.94 6.12 0.86
CA LEU A 142 2.37 5.94 0.71
C LEU A 142 3.10 7.14 1.34
N GLY A 143 4.01 6.86 2.26
CA GLY A 143 4.80 7.87 2.95
C GLY A 143 6.30 7.61 2.90
N VAL A 144 7.09 8.64 3.20
CA VAL A 144 8.53 8.51 3.46
C VAL A 144 8.85 9.18 4.79
N GLU A 145 9.23 8.37 5.77
CA GLU A 145 9.46 8.76 7.16
C GLU A 145 10.70 8.03 7.67
N ASP A 146 11.54 8.74 8.45
CA ASP A 146 12.79 8.21 9.01
C ASP A 146 13.66 7.51 7.95
N GLY A 147 13.58 8.01 6.72
CA GLY A 147 14.30 7.47 5.59
C GLY A 147 13.86 6.08 5.16
N LYS A 148 12.65 5.64 5.50
CA LYS A 148 12.00 4.41 5.04
C LYS A 148 10.74 4.74 4.25
N ILE A 149 10.41 3.86 3.30
CA ILE A 149 9.16 3.91 2.55
C ILE A 149 8.10 3.22 3.39
N TRP A 150 7.04 3.94 3.73
CA TRP A 150 5.92 3.40 4.50
C TRP A 150 4.73 3.11 3.59
N VAL A 151 4.28 1.86 3.62
CA VAL A 151 3.05 1.41 2.96
C VAL A 151 2.00 1.25 4.06
N TRP A 152 1.02 2.15 4.04
CA TRP A 152 -0.05 2.23 5.02
C TRP A 152 -1.40 1.86 4.38
N ASP A 153 -2.19 1.06 5.08
CA ASP A 153 -3.56 0.70 4.70
C ASP A 153 -4.53 1.10 5.81
N TYR A 154 -5.54 1.89 5.46
CA TYR A 154 -6.51 2.38 6.44
C TYR A 154 -7.61 1.34 6.62
N LYS A 155 -7.82 0.90 7.87
CA LYS A 155 -8.78 -0.16 8.19
C LYS A 155 -9.66 0.26 9.35
N PRO A 156 -10.93 0.66 9.12
CA PRO A 156 -11.83 0.96 10.22
C PRO A 156 -11.92 -0.22 11.20
N ASN A 157 -11.60 0.00 12.47
CA ASN A 157 -11.43 -1.06 13.48
C ASN A 157 -10.22 -1.96 13.20
N ALA A 158 -9.04 -1.37 13.01
CA ALA A 158 -7.80 -2.06 12.68
C ALA A 158 -7.50 -3.25 13.62
N HIS A 159 -7.87 -3.14 14.90
CA HIS A 159 -7.74 -4.23 15.88
C HIS A 159 -8.54 -5.51 15.58
N LYS A 160 -9.49 -5.47 14.64
CA LYS A 160 -10.28 -6.63 14.21
C LYS A 160 -9.78 -7.26 12.91
N GLU A 161 -8.83 -6.61 12.25
CA GLU A 161 -8.30 -7.08 10.98
C GLU A 161 -7.43 -8.33 11.17
N LYS A 162 -7.64 -9.31 10.30
CA LYS A 162 -6.91 -10.58 10.32
C LYS A 162 -5.88 -10.72 9.22
N TYR A 163 -6.09 -10.04 8.09
CA TYR A 163 -5.31 -10.22 6.86
C TYR A 163 -4.77 -8.91 6.30
N ALA A 164 -4.86 -7.80 7.07
CA ALA A 164 -4.35 -6.51 6.64
C ALA A 164 -2.83 -6.54 6.44
N ASP A 165 -2.11 -7.26 7.31
CA ASP A 165 -0.67 -7.53 7.16
C ASP A 165 -0.34 -8.15 5.80
N THR A 166 -1.15 -9.09 5.33
CA THR A 166 -0.95 -9.82 4.08
C THR A 166 -1.20 -8.92 2.89
N GLN A 167 -2.29 -8.15 2.90
CA GLN A 167 -2.55 -7.14 1.88
C GLN A 167 -1.37 -6.15 1.77
N VAL A 168 -0.96 -5.56 2.90
CA VAL A 168 0.10 -4.54 2.95
C VAL A 168 1.47 -5.12 2.57
N TYR A 169 1.76 -6.37 2.95
CA TYR A 169 2.99 -7.06 2.53
C TYR A 169 3.07 -7.18 1.02
N PHE A 170 2.01 -7.67 0.37
CA PHE A 170 2.00 -7.79 -1.09
C PHE A 170 2.07 -6.42 -1.77
N TYR A 171 1.51 -5.38 -1.15
CA TYR A 171 1.65 -4.01 -1.65
C TYR A 171 3.11 -3.54 -1.64
N ALA A 172 3.84 -3.77 -0.55
CA ALA A 172 5.26 -3.48 -0.49
C ALA A 172 6.08 -4.33 -1.47
N LEU A 173 5.77 -5.62 -1.60
CA LEU A 173 6.44 -6.51 -2.56
C LEU A 173 6.24 -6.05 -4.01
N MET A 174 5.00 -5.71 -4.39
CA MET A 174 4.69 -5.16 -5.70
C MET A 174 5.47 -3.87 -5.95
N LEU A 175 5.41 -2.93 -5.02
CA LEU A 175 6.12 -1.65 -5.17
C LEU A 175 7.65 -1.85 -5.24
N SER A 176 8.20 -2.76 -4.45
CA SER A 176 9.61 -3.18 -4.53
C SER A 176 9.95 -3.72 -5.92
N LYS A 177 9.13 -4.59 -6.51
CA LYS A 177 9.32 -5.11 -7.88
C LYS A 177 9.18 -4.07 -8.97
N ARG A 178 8.35 -3.03 -8.78
CA ARG A 178 8.16 -1.94 -9.75
C ARG A 178 9.23 -0.86 -9.67
N THR A 179 9.90 -0.73 -8.53
CA THR A 179 10.92 0.31 -8.30
C THR A 179 12.34 -0.23 -8.21
N GLY A 180 12.51 -1.54 -8.01
CA GLY A 180 13.81 -2.16 -7.71
C GLY A 180 14.32 -1.87 -6.29
N ILE A 181 13.54 -1.18 -5.45
CA ILE A 181 13.96 -0.83 -4.09
C ILE A 181 13.82 -2.05 -3.18
N SER A 182 14.88 -2.39 -2.44
CA SER A 182 14.88 -3.51 -1.49
C SER A 182 13.81 -3.34 -0.40
N LEU A 183 13.13 -4.44 -0.03
CA LEU A 183 12.15 -4.50 1.06
C LEU A 183 12.71 -4.07 2.43
N GLU A 184 14.03 -4.11 2.62
CA GLU A 184 14.70 -3.56 3.81
C GLU A 184 14.47 -2.06 3.98
N ASN A 185 14.16 -1.35 2.89
CA ASN A 185 13.83 0.07 2.91
C ASN A 185 12.34 0.34 3.18
N PHE A 186 11.54 -0.70 3.38
CA PHE A 186 10.11 -0.58 3.59
C PHE A 186 9.72 -0.80 5.06
N ARG A 187 8.64 -0.15 5.44
CA ARG A 187 7.84 -0.43 6.63
C ARG A 187 6.40 -0.57 6.18
N CYS A 188 5.70 -1.52 6.79
CA CYS A 188 4.34 -1.83 6.43
C CYS A 188 3.47 -1.64 7.66
N GLY A 189 2.27 -1.10 7.47
CA GLY A 189 1.34 -1.03 8.57
C GLY A 189 -0.10 -0.82 8.12
N TYR A 190 -0.99 -1.02 9.08
CA TYR A 190 -2.40 -0.74 8.94
C TYR A 190 -2.90 -0.05 10.20
N PHE A 191 -3.90 0.81 10.06
CA PHE A 191 -4.28 1.71 11.14
C PHE A 191 -5.74 2.16 11.05
N ASP A 192 -6.27 2.61 12.19
CA ASP A 192 -7.47 3.41 12.28
C ASP A 192 -7.20 4.70 13.09
N TRP A 193 -8.27 5.38 13.53
CA TRP A 193 -8.18 6.62 14.31
C TRP A 193 -7.66 6.43 15.75
N ASP A 194 -7.50 5.19 16.22
CA ASP A 194 -7.12 4.83 17.59
C ASP A 194 -5.82 4.03 17.63
N ARG A 195 -5.68 3.05 16.72
CA ARG A 195 -4.60 2.06 16.75
C ARG A 195 -3.87 1.97 15.42
N ALA A 196 -2.56 1.83 15.51
CA ALA A 196 -1.69 1.56 14.37
C ALA A 196 -0.87 0.31 14.64
N TYR A 197 -0.68 -0.48 13.61
CA TYR A 197 0.11 -1.70 13.64
C TYR A 197 1.19 -1.63 12.58
N MET A 198 2.39 -2.13 12.89
CA MET A 198 3.52 -2.13 11.99
C MET A 198 4.22 -3.48 11.99
N PHE A 199 4.74 -3.84 10.83
CA PHE A 199 5.69 -4.92 10.66
C PHE A 199 6.75 -4.55 9.62
N LYS A 200 7.86 -5.27 9.62
CA LYS A 200 8.89 -5.16 8.58
C LYS A 200 8.63 -6.21 7.51
N PRO A 201 8.55 -5.84 6.22
CA PRO A 201 8.35 -6.82 5.13
C PRO A 201 9.64 -7.51 4.71
N GLU A 202 10.72 -7.34 5.50
CA GLU A 202 12.01 -8.00 5.27
C GLU A 202 11.81 -9.53 5.19
N PRO A 203 12.66 -10.26 4.44
CA PRO A 203 12.31 -11.57 3.88
C PRO A 203 12.23 -12.74 4.88
N VAL A 204 12.12 -12.45 6.18
CA VAL A 204 12.43 -13.37 7.28
C VAL A 204 11.71 -14.72 7.14
N GLU A 205 10.53 -14.78 6.49
CA GLU A 205 9.79 -16.04 6.32
C GLU A 205 9.16 -16.30 4.94
N THR A 206 9.44 -15.49 3.93
CA THR A 206 8.82 -15.68 2.60
C THR A 206 9.31 -16.92 1.88
N LYS A 207 10.42 -17.52 2.35
CA LYS A 207 10.84 -18.87 1.93
C LYS A 207 9.76 -19.93 2.22
N LYS A 208 8.91 -19.83 3.25
CA LYS A 208 7.83 -20.79 3.47
C LYS A 208 6.67 -20.56 2.49
N LEU A 209 6.23 -19.30 2.34
CA LEU A 209 5.17 -18.93 1.40
C LEU A 209 5.49 -19.31 -0.05
N PHE A 210 6.77 -19.19 -0.44
CA PHE A 210 7.23 -19.38 -1.81
C PHE A 210 7.92 -20.72 -2.06
N ASN A 211 8.39 -21.45 -1.04
CA ASN A 211 9.09 -22.74 -1.21
C ASN A 211 8.35 -23.96 -0.61
N GLU A 212 7.28 -23.81 0.17
CA GLU A 212 6.55 -24.97 0.71
C GLU A 212 5.32 -25.34 -0.14
N ASP A 213 5.15 -26.65 -0.28
CA ASP A 213 4.01 -27.27 -0.91
C ASP A 213 2.76 -26.99 -0.04
N LEU A 214 2.02 -25.91 -0.33
CA LEU A 214 0.70 -25.54 0.26
C LEU A 214 -0.39 -26.65 0.25
N THR A 215 -0.07 -27.89 -0.13
CA THR A 215 -0.94 -29.08 -0.06
C THR A 215 -0.95 -29.71 1.35
N LYS A 216 -0.23 -29.16 2.32
CA LYS A 216 -0.12 -29.66 3.69
C LYS A 216 -0.83 -28.83 4.77
N PHE A 217 -1.71 -27.90 4.37
CA PHE A 217 -2.60 -27.18 5.27
C PHE A 217 -4.06 -27.41 4.89
#